data_AF-A0A916J444-F1
#
_entry.id   AF-A0A916J444-F1
#
_cell.length_a   1.000
_cell.length_b   1.000
_cell.length_c   1.000
_cell.angle_alpha   90.00
_cell.angle_beta   90.00
_cell.angle_gamma   90.00
#
_symmetry.space_group_name_H-M   'P 1'
#
loop_
_entity.id
_entity.type
_entity.pdbx_description
1 polymer ?
#
loop_
_entity_poly.entity_id
_entity_poly.type
_entity_poly.pdbx_seq_one_letter_code
_entity_poly.pdbx_strand_id
1 'polypeptide(L)' 'MTTCKECEFFFTIPEDADDFEKLKGDCITEKEDEKGKYWLTKPVFELNQCCGAFHTRQSV' A
#
# COMPACT_ATOMS: atom_id res chain seq x y z
N MET A 1 -16.28 5.91 0.35
CA MET A 1 -15.47 4.67 0.41
C MET A 1 -14.04 5.13 0.42
N THR A 2 -13.22 4.68 1.38
CA THR A 2 -11.79 5.02 1.38
C THR A 2 -11.06 4.13 0.37
N THR A 3 -10.14 4.75 -0.36
CA THR A 3 -9.37 4.13 -1.43
C THR A 3 -7.92 3.90 -0.98
N CYS A 4 -7.21 3.00 -1.66
CA CYS A 4 -5.79 2.75 -1.36
C CYS A 4 -4.95 4.03 -1.46
N LYS A 5 -5.26 4.94 -2.39
CA LYS A 5 -4.56 6.22 -2.55
C LYS A 5 -4.50 7.07 -1.27
N GLU A 6 -5.55 6.99 -0.46
CA GLU A 6 -5.71 7.78 0.77
C GLU A 6 -5.03 7.11 1.97
N CYS A 7 -4.50 5.90 1.81
CA CYS A 7 -3.84 5.14 2.86
C CYS A 7 -2.36 5.56 2.97
N GLU A 8 -1.85 5.72 4.19
CA GLU A 8 -0.43 6.00 4.42
C GLU A 8 0.48 4.86 3.92
N PHE A 9 -0.01 3.62 3.99
CA PHE A 9 0.71 2.40 3.62
C PHE A 9 0.65 2.04 2.14
N PHE A 10 0.08 2.90 1.29
CA PHE A 10 0.05 2.71 -0.16
C PHE A 10 1.19 3.47 -0.84
N PHE A 11 2.07 2.78 -1.54
CA PHE A 11 3.21 3.41 -2.22
C PHE A 11 3.08 3.21 -3.73
N THR A 12 3.04 4.31 -4.49
CA THR A 12 2.96 4.24 -5.96
C THR A 12 4.21 3.59 -6.55
N ILE A 13 4.04 2.74 -7.56
CA ILE A 13 5.18 2.18 -8.29
C ILE A 13 5.86 3.31 -9.08
N PRO A 14 7.19 3.50 -8.99
CA PRO A 14 7.93 4.47 -9.80
C PRO A 14 7.77 4.22 -11.30
N GLU A 15 7.72 5.27 -12.13
CA GLU A 15 7.52 5.13 -13.59
C GLU A 15 8.65 4.40 -14.32
N ASP A 16 9.85 4.37 -13.71
CA ASP A 16 11.04 3.71 -14.22
C ASP A 16 11.22 2.26 -13.72
N ALA A 17 10.29 1.76 -12.90
CA ALA A 17 10.31 0.37 -12.45
C ALA A 17 9.80 -0.58 -13.54
N ASP A 18 10.38 -1.78 -13.61
CA ASP A 18 10.00 -2.81 -14.60
C ASP A 18 8.52 -3.20 -14.52
N ASP A 19 7.90 -3.10 -13.35
CA ASP A 19 6.52 -3.47 -13.10
C ASP A 19 5.56 -2.27 -13.01
N PHE A 20 5.98 -1.11 -13.51
CA PHE A 20 5.16 0.09 -13.54
C PHE A 20 3.87 -0.12 -14.36
N GLU A 21 2.75 0.26 -13.75
CA GLU A 21 1.48 0.45 -14.42
C GLU A 21 0.80 1.69 -13.81
N LYS A 22 0.10 2.46 -14.64
CA LYS A 22 -0.54 3.70 -14.18
C LYS A 22 -1.49 3.42 -13.01
N LEU A 23 -1.38 4.22 -11.94
CA LEU A 23 -2.14 4.08 -10.68
C LEU A 23 -1.84 2.80 -9.89
N LYS A 24 -0.88 1.97 -10.30
CA LYS A 24 -0.45 0.81 -9.53
C LYS A 24 0.42 1.26 -8.36
N GLY A 25 0.31 0.54 -7.25
CA GLY A 25 1.15 0.71 -6.10
C GLY A 25 1.13 -0.52 -5.20
N ASP A 26 1.91 -0.45 -4.15
CA ASP A 26 2.04 -1.49 -3.16
C ASP A 26 1.29 -1.12 -1.89
N CYS A 27 0.42 -2.02 -1.46
CA CYS A 27 -0.14 -2.01 -0.10
C CYS A 27 0.83 -2.77 0.80
N ILE A 28 1.53 -2.05 1.66
CA ILE A 28 2.48 -2.62 2.62
C ILE A 28 1.77 -2.83 3.96
N THR A 29 1.99 -3.98 4.59
CA THR A 29 1.46 -4.26 5.93
C THR A 29 2.53 -4.88 6.80
N GLU A 30 2.84 -4.24 7.94
CA GLU A 30 3.69 -4.84 8.97
C GLU A 30 2.94 -5.94 9.71
N LYS A 31 3.65 -7.03 10.00
CA LYS A 31 3.19 -8.16 10.80
C LYS A 31 4.28 -8.53 11.79
N GLU A 32 3.87 -9.09 12.91
CA GLU A 32 4.77 -9.61 13.93
C GLU A 32 4.20 -10.93 14.45
N ASP A 33 5.07 -11.93 14.57
CA ASP A 33 4.76 -13.21 15.17
C ASP A 33 5.83 -13.61 16.20
N GLU A 34 5.74 -14.82 16.74
CA GLU A 34 6.68 -15.36 17.73
C GLU A 34 8.14 -15.44 17.25
N LYS A 35 8.39 -15.33 15.93
CA LYS A 35 9.73 -15.33 15.33
C LYS A 35 10.25 -13.92 15.10
N GLY A 36 9.36 -12.96 14.87
CA GLY A 36 9.69 -11.54 14.79
C GLY A 36 8.83 -10.77 13.80
N LYS A 37 9.33 -9.60 13.39
CA LYS A 37 8.66 -8.68 12.47
C LYS A 37 8.96 -8.99 11.01
N TYR A 38 7.95 -8.83 10.18
CA TYR A 38 8.05 -8.93 8.72
C TYR A 38 7.03 -8.01 8.05
N TRP A 39 7.22 -7.77 6.75
CA TRP A 39 6.33 -6.94 5.94
C TRP A 39 5.76 -7.76 4.79
N LEU A 40 4.46 -7.62 4.57
CA LEU A 40 3.78 -8.14 3.39
C LEU A 40 3.60 -7.01 2.40
N THR A 41 3.91 -7.28 1.13
CA THR A 41 3.71 -6.35 0.02
C THR A 41 2.70 -6.95 -0.94
N LYS A 42 1.58 -6.25 -1.16
CA LYS A 42 0.54 -6.66 -2.10
C LYS A 42 0.35 -5.59 -3.18
N PRO A 43 0.48 -5.92 -4.48
CA PRO A 43 0.18 -4.98 -5.55
C PRO A 43 -1.33 -4.68 -5.60
N VAL A 44 -1.67 -3.41 -5.68
CA VAL A 44 -3.04 -2.88 -5.77
C VAL A 44 -3.06 -1.64 -6.67
N PHE A 45 -4.25 -1.12 -7.00
CA PHE A 45 -4.37 0.18 -7.67
C PHE A 45 -4.94 1.23 -6.72
N GLU A 46 -4.63 2.51 -7.00
CA GLU A 46 -5.07 3.68 -6.21
C GLU A 46 -6.56 3.66 -5.89
N LEU A 47 -7.39 3.27 -6.87
CA LEU A 47 -8.86 3.31 -6.79
C LEU A 47 -9.49 2.06 -6.17
N ASN A 48 -8.69 1.05 -5.83
CA ASN A 48 -9.22 -0.12 -5.11
C ASN A 48 -9.78 0.30 -3.76
N GLN A 49 -10.84 -0.38 -3.33
CA GLN A 49 -11.33 -0.25 -1.96
C GLN A 49 -10.22 -0.65 -0.98
N CYS A 50 -9.99 0.20 0.03
CA CYS A 50 -8.91 -0.03 0.97
C CYS A 50 -9.19 -1.19 1.93
N CYS A 51 -8.14 -1.85 2.41
CA CYS A 51 -8.25 -2.99 3.31
C CYS A 51 -8.52 -2.56 4.77
N GLY A 52 -8.72 -3.54 5.66
CA GLY A 52 -8.98 -3.29 7.09
C GLY A 52 -7.82 -2.67 7.88
N ALA A 53 -6.62 -2.60 7.29
CA ALA A 53 -5.44 -1.92 7.87
C ALA A 53 -5.30 -0.46 7.39
N PHE A 54 -6.38 0.14 6.89
CA PHE A 54 -6.39 1.53 6.42
C PHE A 54 -5.99 2.50 7.55
N HIS A 55 -5.03 3.36 7.25
CA HIS A 55 -4.70 4.53 8.06
C HIS A 55 -4.60 5.75 7.14
N THR A 56 -5.30 6.81 7.49
CA THR A 56 -5.37 8.02 6.66
C THR A 56 -3.99 8.63 6.51
N ARG A 57 -3.56 8.83 5.27
CA ARG A 57 -2.34 9.58 4.95
C ARG A 57 -2.49 11.01 5.49
N GLN A 58 -1.67 11.37 6.48
CA GLN A 58 -1.62 12.73 6.99
C GLN A 58 -0.91 13.63 5.98
N SER A 59 -1.59 14.68 5.52
CA SER A 59 -0.96 15.76 4.74
C SER A 59 -0.11 16.57 5.72
N VAL A 60 1.21 16.50 5.60
CA VAL A 60 2.14 17.41 6.26
C VAL A 60 2.20 18.71 5.48
#